data_AF-Q1Q6K8-F1
#
_entry.id   AF-Q1Q6K8-F1
#
_cell.length_a   1.000
_cell.length_b   1.000
_cell.length_c   1.000
_cell.angle_alpha   90.00
_cell.angle_beta   90.00
_cell.angle_gamma   90.00
#
_symmetry.space_group_name_H-M   'P 1'
#
loop_
_entity.id
_entity.type
_entity.pdbx_description
1 polymer ?
#
loop_
_entity_poly.entity_id
_entity_poly.type
_entity_poly.pdbx_seq_one_letter_code
_entity_poly.pdbx_strand_id
1 'polypeptide(L)'
;MDELVDIVKAIGKIYDDEGMRIEVDFDPNDGIILVKYQSATSEQKTYVINSRNKTVSGIDTTKFWLPDYSREQKASKKLLHFLQANGYSPSNIHYKKNQDRK
;
A
#
# COMPACT_ATOMS: atom_id res chain seq x y z
N MET A 1 15.62 4.54 -12.03
CA MET A 1 14.32 4.27 -12.68
C MET A 1 13.93 2.82 -12.45
N ASP A 2 14.89 1.89 -12.55
CA ASP A 2 14.70 0.45 -12.33
C ASP A 2 14.08 0.11 -10.96
N GLU A 3 14.52 0.75 -9.88
CA GLU A 3 13.98 0.51 -8.52
C GLU A 3 12.46 0.75 -8.42
N LEU A 4 11.94 1.80 -9.06
CA LEU A 4 10.50 2.10 -9.07
C LEU A 4 9.70 1.06 -9.86
N VAL A 5 10.25 0.63 -11.00
CA VAL A 5 9.62 -0.38 -11.87
C VAL A 5 9.59 -1.74 -11.16
N ASP A 6 10.66 -2.09 -10.44
CA ASP A 6 10.72 -3.33 -9.66
C ASP A 6 9.75 -3.30 -8.48
N ILE A 7 9.59 -2.15 -7.81
CA ILE A 7 8.57 -1.97 -6.78
C ILE A 7 7.16 -2.15 -7.36
N VAL A 8 6.85 -1.52 -8.49
CA VAL A 8 5.52 -1.65 -9.14
C VAL A 8 5.24 -3.10 -9.53
N LYS A 9 6.22 -3.81 -10.11
CA LYS A 9 6.09 -5.24 -10.45
C LYS A 9 5.89 -6.11 -9.21
N ALA A 10 6.63 -5.83 -8.13
CA ALA A 10 6.49 -6.55 -6.87
C ALA A 10 5.11 -6.32 -6.24
N ILE A 11 4.60 -5.09 -6.26
CA ILE A 11 3.24 -4.77 -5.83
C ILE A 11 2.23 -5.59 -6.64
N GLY A 12 2.30 -5.54 -7.98
CA GLY A 12 1.41 -6.32 -8.86
C GLY A 12 1.39 -7.80 -8.49
N LYS A 13 2.57 -8.40 -8.32
CA LYS A 13 2.72 -9.81 -7.94
C LYS A 13 2.13 -10.13 -6.57
N ILE A 14 2.38 -9.30 -5.55
CA ILE A 14 1.90 -9.54 -4.18
C ILE A 14 0.37 -9.59 -4.12
N TYR A 15 -0.30 -8.71 -4.84
CA TYR A 15 -1.76 -8.69 -4.87
C TYR A 15 -2.34 -9.78 -5.79
N ASP A 16 -1.67 -10.09 -6.89
CA ASP A 16 -2.06 -11.19 -7.78
C ASP A 16 -1.98 -12.56 -7.09
N ASP A 17 -0.92 -12.80 -6.30
CA ASP A 17 -0.77 -14.01 -5.46
C ASP A 17 -1.93 -14.20 -4.47
N GLU A 18 -2.55 -13.10 -4.02
CA GLU A 18 -3.72 -13.11 -3.13
C GLU A 18 -5.06 -13.05 -3.90
N GLY A 19 -5.02 -13.10 -5.24
CA GLY A 19 -6.19 -13.06 -6.12
C GLY A 19 -6.90 -11.71 -6.16
N MET A 20 -6.15 -10.62 -5.97
CA MET A 20 -6.67 -9.25 -5.92
C MET A 20 -6.25 -8.45 -7.14
N ARG A 21 -7.19 -7.70 -7.71
CA ARG A 21 -6.90 -6.71 -8.75
C ARG A 21 -6.60 -5.37 -8.12
N ILE A 22 -5.54 -4.74 -8.63
CA ILE A 22 -5.10 -3.42 -8.21
C ILE A 22 -4.89 -2.52 -9.44
N GLU A 23 -4.99 -1.22 -9.21
CA GLU A 23 -4.59 -0.17 -10.14
C GLU A 23 -3.37 0.52 -9.53
N VAL A 24 -2.29 0.64 -10.30
CA VAL A 24 -1.06 1.29 -9.86
C VAL A 24 -0.78 2.48 -10.77
N ASP A 25 -0.85 3.68 -10.21
CA ASP A 25 -0.38 4.90 -10.85
C ASP A 25 0.99 5.25 -10.29
N PHE A 26 1.91 5.72 -11.12
CA PHE A 26 3.20 6.19 -10.64
C PHE A 26 3.59 7.50 -11.33
N ASP A 27 4.08 8.45 -10.55
CA ASP A 27 4.70 9.67 -11.04
C ASP A 27 6.22 9.58 -10.83
N PRO A 28 7.01 9.38 -11.88
CA PRO A 28 8.46 9.29 -11.77
C PRO A 28 9.11 10.65 -11.47
N ASN A 29 8.44 11.78 -11.72
CA ASN A 29 8.96 13.10 -11.39
C ASN A 29 8.87 13.30 -9.88
N ASP A 30 7.71 13.09 -9.28
CA ASP A 30 7.50 13.25 -7.84
C ASP A 30 8.00 12.06 -7.01
N GLY A 31 8.28 10.92 -7.65
CA GLY A 31 8.66 9.68 -6.97
C GLY A 31 7.52 9.10 -6.13
N ILE A 32 6.28 9.27 -6.59
CA ILE A 32 5.08 8.82 -5.89
C ILE A 32 4.48 7.64 -6.65
N ILE A 33 4.15 6.57 -5.93
CA ILE A 33 3.40 5.43 -6.43
C ILE A 33 2.09 5.37 -5.64
N LEU A 34 0.97 5.38 -6.36
CA LEU A 34 -0.37 5.22 -5.83
C LEU A 34 -0.84 3.81 -6.15
N VAL A 35 -1.24 3.06 -5.12
CA VAL A 35 -1.80 1.72 -5.27
C VAL A 35 -3.24 1.77 -4.83
N LYS A 36 -4.17 1.60 -5.77
CA LYS A 36 -5.61 1.58 -5.53
C LYS A 36 -6.11 0.15 -5.65
N TYR A 37 -6.96 -0.26 -4.73
CA TYR A 37 -7.61 -1.57 -4.81
C TYR A 37 -8.97 -1.54 -4.15
N GLN A 38 -9.84 -2.46 -4.56
CA GLN A 38 -11.17 -2.58 -4.00
C GLN A 38 -11.14 -3.52 -2.78
N SER A 39 -11.53 -3.00 -1.63
CA SER A 39 -11.76 -3.77 -0.42
C SER A 39 -12.97 -4.70 -0.61
N ALA A 40 -13.02 -5.79 0.14
CA ALA A 40 -14.16 -6.70 0.24
C ALA A 40 -15.44 -5.98 0.73
N THR A 41 -15.27 -4.85 1.42
CA THR A 41 -16.36 -3.93 1.83
C THR A 41 -16.82 -2.99 0.70
N SER A 42 -16.35 -3.17 -0.53
CA SER A 42 -16.55 -2.28 -1.69
C SER A 42 -16.00 -0.86 -1.54
N GLU A 43 -15.23 -0.61 -0.48
CA GLU A 43 -14.51 0.66 -0.31
C GLU A 43 -13.22 0.66 -1.14
N GLN A 44 -12.97 1.74 -1.88
CA GLN A 44 -11.71 1.93 -2.58
C GLN A 44 -10.64 2.37 -1.57
N LYS A 45 -9.62 1.54 -1.39
CA LYS A 45 -8.46 1.87 -0.56
C LYS A 45 -7.31 2.30 -1.45
N THR A 46 -6.59 3.33 -1.02
CA THR A 46 -5.45 3.88 -1.74
C THR A 46 -4.24 3.93 -0.81
N TYR A 47 -3.10 3.42 -1.29
CA TYR A 47 -1.81 3.56 -0.65
C TYR A 47 -0.93 4.51 -1.42
N VAL A 48 -0.07 5.18 -0.69
CA VAL A 48 0.92 6.11 -1.25
C VAL A 48 2.29 5.63 -0.82
N ILE A 49 3.15 5.35 -1.80
CA ILE A 49 4.56 5.03 -1.59
C ILE A 49 5.35 6.19 -2.18
N ASN A 50 6.18 6.82 -1.36
CA ASN A 50 7.06 7.90 -1.78
C ASN A 50 8.50 7.37 -1.80
N SER A 51 9.08 7.26 -2.98
CA SER A 51 10.44 6.75 -3.19
C SER A 51 11.52 7.77 -2.84
N ARG A 52 11.24 9.07 -2.91
CA ARG A 52 12.21 10.13 -2.58
C ARG A 52 12.58 10.13 -1.10
N ASN A 53 11.60 10.01 -0.22
CA ASN A 53 11.82 9.94 1.22
C ASN A 53 11.72 8.51 1.78
N LYS A 54 11.53 7.52 0.89
CA LYS A 54 11.31 6.11 1.22
C LYS A 54 10.25 5.92 2.31
N THR A 55 9.04 6.42 2.06
CA THR A 55 7.92 6.27 2.99
C THR A 55 6.72 5.59 2.36
N VAL A 56 5.91 4.94 3.19
CA VAL A 56 4.61 4.39 2.78
C VAL A 56 3.51 4.88 3.72
N SER A 57 2.33 5.16 3.15
CA SER A 57 1.16 5.69 3.86
C SER A 57 -0.15 5.08 3.33
N GLY A 58 -1.16 5.06 4.20
CA GLY A 58 -2.50 4.52 3.89
C GLY A 58 -2.69 3.05 4.28
N ILE A 59 -1.61 2.30 4.59
CA ILE A 59 -1.69 0.90 5.03
C ILE A 59 -2.12 0.83 6.49
N ASP A 60 -3.34 0.34 6.73
CA ASP A 60 -3.82 0.02 8.07
C ASP A 60 -3.16 -1.27 8.59
N THR A 61 -2.23 -1.10 9.52
CA THR A 61 -1.48 -2.20 10.17
C THR A 61 -2.13 -2.68 11.46
N THR A 62 -3.22 -2.05 11.92
CA THR A 62 -3.87 -2.32 13.22
C THR A 62 -4.55 -3.68 13.29
N LYS A 63 -4.53 -4.46 12.22
CA LYS A 63 -5.16 -5.79 12.16
C LYS A 63 -4.19 -6.89 11.76
N PHE A 64 -2.89 -6.58 11.65
CA PHE A 64 -1.85 -7.52 11.21
C PHE A 64 -1.41 -8.55 12.26
N TRP A 65 -2.04 -8.57 13.45
CA TRP A 65 -1.85 -9.58 14.50
C TRP A 65 -3.01 -10.59 14.67
N LEU A 66 -4.12 -10.47 13.92
CA LEU A 66 -5.27 -11.37 14.02
C LEU A 66 -5.09 -12.67 13.19
N PRO A 67 -5.29 -13.88 13.74
CA PRO A 67 -5.00 -15.14 13.04
C PRO A 67 -5.75 -15.32 11.70
N ASP A 68 -6.96 -14.75 11.58
CA ASP A 68 -7.79 -14.79 10.38
C ASP A 68 -7.70 -13.51 9.54
N TYR A 69 -6.51 -13.19 9.06
CA TYR A 69 -6.32 -12.06 8.15
C TYR A 69 -7.09 -12.25 6.85
N SER A 70 -7.80 -11.20 6.41
CA SER A 70 -8.36 -11.16 5.05
C SER A 70 -7.24 -11.17 3.99
N ARG A 71 -7.56 -11.54 2.75
CA ARG A 71 -6.60 -11.53 1.62
C ARG A 71 -5.93 -10.14 1.46
N GLU A 72 -6.70 -9.08 1.67
CA GLU A 72 -6.18 -7.70 1.68
C GLU A 72 -5.10 -7.48 2.73
N GLN A 73 -5.32 -7.97 3.96
CA GLN A 73 -4.38 -7.82 5.06
C GLN A 73 -3.11 -8.66 4.81
N LYS A 74 -3.24 -9.83 4.19
CA LYS A 74 -2.10 -10.66 3.76
C LYS A 74 -1.26 -9.95 2.70
N ALA A 75 -1.90 -9.43 1.65
CA ALA A 75 -1.24 -8.64 0.60
C ALA A 75 -0.55 -7.40 1.19
N SER A 76 -1.25 -6.65 2.04
CA SER A 76 -0.74 -5.42 2.64
C SER A 76 0.43 -5.68 3.59
N LYS A 77 0.41 -6.78 4.35
CA LYS A 77 1.52 -7.20 5.21
C LYS A 77 2.74 -7.60 4.39
N LYS A 78 2.56 -8.38 3.32
CA LYS A 78 3.64 -8.75 2.37
C LYS A 78 4.25 -7.51 1.72
N LEU A 79 3.40 -6.58 1.26
CA LEU A 79 3.82 -5.32 0.68
C LEU A 79 4.64 -4.50 1.67
N LEU A 80 4.13 -4.32 2.89
CA LEU A 80 4.83 -3.56 3.92
C LEU A 80 6.19 -4.18 4.24
N HIS A 81 6.26 -5.50 4.37
CA HIS A 81 7.51 -6.21 4.63
C HIS A 81 8.51 -6.05 3.48
N PHE A 82 8.05 -6.17 2.23
CA PHE A 82 8.86 -5.92 1.04
C PHE A 82 9.40 -4.48 1.02
N LEU A 83 8.55 -3.49 1.28
CA LEU A 83 8.96 -2.09 1.32
C LEU A 83 9.97 -1.82 2.44
N GLN A 84 9.75 -2.37 3.64
CA GLN A 84 10.72 -2.27 4.75
C GLN A 84 12.08 -2.88 4.41
N ALA A 85 12.10 -4.04 3.74
CA ALA A 85 13.33 -4.67 3.27
C ALA A 85 14.09 -3.81 2.25
N ASN A 86 13.37 -2.97 1.49
CA ASN A 86 13.95 -2.00 0.54
C ASN A 86 14.26 -0.61 1.17
N GLY A 87 14.17 -0.51 2.49
CA GLY A 87 14.51 0.70 3.24
C GLY A 87 13.38 1.73 3.35
N TYR A 88 12.13 1.33 3.07
CA TYR A 88 10.97 2.19 3.28
C TYR A 88 10.48 2.14 4.71
N SER A 89 10.24 3.30 5.30
CA SER A 89 9.65 3.42 6.62
C SER A 89 8.13 3.61 6.51
N PRO A 90 7.31 2.87 7.29
CA PRO A 90 5.92 3.25 7.48
C PRO A 90 5.88 4.61 8.16
N SER A 91 5.48 5.65 7.43
CA SER A 91 5.21 6.95 8.02
C SER A 91 3.96 6.82 8.87
N ASN A 92 4.05 7.17 10.15
CA ASN A 92 2.91 7.23 11.06
C ASN A 92 1.73 7.93 10.37
N ILE A 93 0.68 7.17 10.12
CA ILE A 93 -0.54 7.66 9.47
C ILE A 93 -1.31 8.47 10.51
N HIS A 94 -1.36 9.79 10.35
CA HIS A 94 -2.43 10.57 10.96
C HIS A 94 -3.73 10.23 10.24
N TYR A 95 -4.64 9.56 10.95
CA TYR A 95 -6.04 9.48 10.56
C TYR A 95 -6.56 10.91 10.33
N LYS A 96 -6.87 11.27 9.09
CA LYS A 96 -7.94 12.25 8.88
C LYS A 96 -9.21 11.56 9.37
N LYS A 97 -9.56 11.77 10.64
CA LYS A 97 -10.97 11.69 11.05
C LYS A 97 -11.72 12.55 10.05
N ASN A 98 -12.70 11.97 9.34
CA ASN A 98 -13.74 12.77 8.72
C ASN A 98 -14.41 13.57 9.84
N GLN A 99 -13.86 14.75 10.10
CA GLN A 99 -14.48 15.79 10.89
C GLN A 99 -15.01 16.79 9.86
N ASP A 100 -16.32 16.98 9.94
CA ASP A 100 -17.13 17.95 9.19
C ASP A 100 -17.36 17.71 7.70
N ARG A 101 -18.48 17.04 7.40
CA ARG A 101 -19.57 17.75 6.69
C ARG A 101 -20.90 17.53 7.43
N LYS A 102 -21.20 18.57 8.20
CA LYS A 102 -22.50 18.95 8.76
C LYS A 102 -23.50 19.24 7.64
#